data_AF-A0A925XB86-F1
#
_entry.id   AF-A0A925XB86-F1
#
_cell.length_a   1.000
_cell.length_b   1.000
_cell.length_c   1.000
_cell.angle_alpha   90.00
_cell.angle_beta   90.00
_cell.angle_gamma   90.00
#
_symmetry.space_group_name_H-M   'P 1'
#
loop_
_entity.id
_entity.type
_entity.pdbx_description
1 polymer ?
#
loop_
_entity_poly.entity_id
_entity_poly.type
_entity_poly.pdbx_seq_one_letter_code
_entity_poly.pdbx_strand_id
1 'polypeptide(L)'
;MPATDDYRYSPKMMHKVFCASAMLLLFTTVWMMWADYNDEWRTYQRQAFKYQAERIRERAIAEGAAPEHQAKVAEVNEKLKAANLDLEKRTKDEDSLKAAVRQASNNESNHLRALKDQRQRRDVARAEYNLAIRDNLVGDALSKREQAYKDAEAITQTMEVKFTELKFATVEAKAKLGEVTGQRDAAEKELKGEQTKIVLLHAALNKIEPETPLSRIKRDLMLLPIIDGFNSPEKIAQDWLPRLEFTLGGMGMVSRFDRCRTCHAMIDAVDDTVKTHVAGAFPHGPSADGKKTKDGKFPHPYSSHPRLDVYLGATSPHPLPKFGCTVCHEGQGSGTSFTNASHTPNDPAQAGNWAEHHKWFDNHFWERPMAPNRFEESSCIKCHVNVTELAVNPKFGPTAPKVARGHQLVQTYGCFGCHEIQGFEGTKIIGPDLRLEPSTPEEAAEIAKDPNQVAGKMQKVGPSLRHLASKADAGFVASWTEEPKRFRPTTRMPQFFKLDNQQDHYGQQYNPVEIAAMTHYLLGKSSGYEQLAPAEDYKPNAARGKEFFATKGCVNCHMHEAVPGLNMTFGPELSKVHAKLKAGNVGFNWLYTWVREPTRYHPRTKMPAQPLEAEKVGDS
;
A
#
# COMPACT_ATOMS: atom_id res chain seq x y z
N MET A 1 -50.68 61.38 -5.14
CA MET A 1 -49.30 61.91 -5.21
C MET A 1 -48.45 60.84 -5.87
N PRO A 2 -47.78 61.09 -7.01
CA PRO A 2 -46.83 60.13 -7.53
C PRO A 2 -45.65 60.07 -6.55
N ALA A 3 -45.20 58.87 -6.19
CA ALA A 3 -44.01 58.71 -5.38
C ALA A 3 -42.85 59.39 -6.11
N THR A 4 -42.27 60.42 -5.51
CA THR A 4 -41.03 61.02 -6.00
C THR A 4 -39.93 60.00 -5.73
N ASP A 5 -39.24 59.56 -6.79
CA ASP A 5 -38.09 58.65 -6.74
C ASP A 5 -36.88 59.34 -6.08
N ASP A 6 -37.03 59.70 -4.81
CA ASP A 6 -35.99 60.36 -4.03
C ASP A 6 -35.17 59.27 -3.32
N TYR A 7 -34.16 58.79 -4.03
CA TYR A 7 -33.26 57.75 -3.51
C TYR A 7 -32.34 58.35 -2.44
N ARG A 8 -32.29 57.73 -1.25
CA ARG A 8 -31.38 58.11 -0.14
C ARG A 8 -29.90 58.19 -0.56
N TYR A 9 -29.51 57.48 -1.61
CA TYR A 9 -28.16 57.51 -2.20
C TYR A 9 -28.26 57.63 -3.72
N SER A 10 -27.27 58.28 -4.34
CA SER A 10 -27.27 58.42 -5.81
C SER A 10 -27.13 57.05 -6.50
N PRO A 11 -27.97 56.72 -7.50
CA PRO A 11 -27.88 55.45 -8.23
C PRO A 11 -26.51 55.21 -8.87
N LYS A 12 -25.87 56.28 -9.38
CA LYS A 12 -24.50 56.21 -9.94
C LYS A 12 -23.46 55.76 -8.91
N MET A 13 -23.57 56.20 -7.66
CA MET A 13 -22.66 55.78 -6.58
C MET A 13 -22.94 54.33 -6.18
N MET A 14 -24.21 53.93 -6.07
CA MET A 14 -24.58 52.54 -5.78
C MET A 14 -24.07 51.58 -6.85
N HIS A 15 -24.19 51.92 -8.15
CA HIS A 15 -23.64 51.08 -9.22
C HIS A 15 -22.12 50.95 -9.16
N LYS A 16 -21.39 52.02 -8.82
CA LYS A 16 -19.93 51.96 -8.63
C LYS A 16 -19.55 51.07 -7.44
N VAL A 17 -20.23 51.23 -6.32
CA VAL A 17 -19.99 50.41 -5.11
C VAL A 17 -20.33 48.94 -5.37
N PHE A 18 -21.46 48.66 -6.03
CA PHE A 18 -21.85 47.31 -6.42
C PHE A 18 -20.86 46.67 -7.40
N CYS A 19 -20.40 47.42 -8.41
CA CYS A 19 -19.38 46.93 -9.34
C CYS A 19 -18.07 46.61 -8.59
N ALA A 20 -17.61 47.50 -7.71
CA ALA A 20 -16.41 47.28 -6.92
C ALA A 20 -16.54 46.07 -5.96
N SER A 21 -17.68 45.93 -5.27
CA SER A 21 -17.91 44.79 -4.36
C SER A 21 -18.07 43.47 -5.11
N ALA A 22 -18.71 43.47 -6.27
CA ALA A 22 -18.81 42.30 -7.15
C ALA A 22 -17.45 41.87 -7.70
N MET A 23 -16.61 42.83 -8.12
CA MET A 23 -15.23 42.54 -8.55
C MET A 23 -14.38 42.01 -7.40
N LEU A 24 -14.51 42.59 -6.20
CA LEU A 24 -13.81 42.11 -5.01
C LEU A 24 -14.23 40.67 -4.67
N LEU A 25 -15.54 40.39 -4.65
CA LEU A 25 -16.07 39.05 -4.40
C LEU A 25 -15.61 38.03 -5.45
N LEU A 26 -15.60 38.42 -6.73
CA LEU A 26 -15.09 37.56 -7.80
C LEU A 26 -13.61 37.26 -7.59
N PHE A 27 -12.80 38.29 -7.32
CA PHE A 27 -11.37 38.14 -7.08
C PHE A 27 -11.10 37.25 -5.87
N THR A 28 -11.77 37.46 -4.74
CA THR A 28 -11.59 36.63 -3.53
C THR A 28 -12.03 35.20 -3.76
N THR A 29 -13.12 34.97 -4.52
CA THR A 29 -13.58 33.61 -4.86
C THR A 29 -12.58 32.89 -5.76
N VAL A 30 -12.05 33.58 -6.78
CA VAL A 30 -11.01 33.02 -7.66
C VAL A 30 -9.72 32.75 -6.88
N TRP A 31 -9.33 33.65 -5.97
CA TRP A 31 -8.18 33.47 -5.11
C TRP A 31 -8.35 32.27 -4.16
N MET A 32 -9.50 32.14 -3.51
CA MET A 32 -9.82 31.00 -2.63
C MET A 32 -9.78 29.69 -3.42
N MET A 33 -10.41 29.64 -4.60
CA MET A 33 -10.38 28.46 -5.46
C MET A 33 -8.95 28.10 -5.88
N TRP A 34 -8.11 29.08 -6.20
CA TRP A 34 -6.71 28.85 -6.54
C TRP A 34 -5.88 28.37 -5.33
N ALA A 35 -6.13 28.92 -4.14
CA ALA A 35 -5.45 28.53 -2.91
C ALA A 35 -5.82 27.10 -2.49
N ASP A 36 -7.11 26.75 -2.52
CA ASP A 36 -7.59 25.40 -2.22
C ASP A 36 -7.14 24.37 -3.27
N TYR A 37 -6.97 24.81 -4.52
CA TYR A 37 -6.49 23.96 -5.61
C TYR A 37 -5.00 23.57 -5.49
N ASN A 38 -4.19 24.43 -4.86
CA ASN A 38 -2.73 24.29 -4.83
C ASN A 38 -2.24 23.35 -3.71
N ASP A 39 -2.72 22.11 -3.76
CA ASP A 39 -2.32 21.04 -2.85
C ASP A 39 -0.81 20.74 -2.89
N GLU A 40 -0.25 20.33 -1.75
CA GLU A 40 1.18 20.04 -1.57
C GLU A 40 1.70 18.97 -2.56
N TRP A 41 0.93 17.91 -2.80
CA TRP A 41 1.33 16.77 -3.64
C TRP A 41 1.65 17.14 -5.09
N ARG A 42 1.00 18.18 -5.63
CA ARG A 42 1.21 18.63 -7.01
C ARG A 42 2.65 19.08 -7.24
N THR A 43 3.26 19.71 -6.23
CA THR A 43 4.66 20.15 -6.30
C THR A 43 5.62 18.98 -6.47
N TYR A 44 5.43 17.92 -5.68
CA TYR A 44 6.24 16.70 -5.80
C TYR A 44 6.02 16.02 -7.15
N GLN A 45 4.76 15.89 -7.58
CA GLN A 45 4.47 15.23 -8.86
C GLN A 45 5.03 16.00 -10.07
N ARG A 46 4.90 17.34 -10.08
CA ARG A 46 5.52 18.19 -11.11
C ARG A 46 7.03 18.04 -11.17
N GLN A 47 7.69 17.95 -10.01
CA GLN A 47 9.13 17.75 -9.95
C GLN A 47 9.52 16.33 -10.42
N ALA A 48 8.75 15.31 -10.07
CA ALA A 48 8.95 13.95 -10.56
C ALA A 48 8.80 13.88 -12.09
N PHE A 49 7.82 14.57 -12.67
CA PHE A 49 7.65 14.67 -14.13
C PHE A 49 8.87 15.28 -14.82
N LYS A 50 9.51 16.30 -14.22
CA LYS A 50 10.76 16.87 -14.77
C LYS A 50 11.89 15.83 -14.79
N TYR A 51 12.07 15.08 -13.71
CA TYR A 51 13.10 14.03 -13.65
C TYR A 51 12.82 12.86 -14.61
N GLN A 52 11.55 12.47 -14.77
CA GLN A 52 11.14 11.48 -15.76
C GLN A 52 11.44 11.98 -17.18
N ALA A 53 11.07 13.21 -17.51
CA ALA A 53 11.32 13.83 -18.81
C ALA A 53 12.81 13.94 -19.12
N GLU A 54 13.63 14.40 -18.16
CA GLU A 54 15.09 14.48 -18.27
C GLU A 54 15.69 13.11 -18.64
N ARG A 55 15.32 12.07 -17.91
CA ARG A 55 15.84 10.73 -18.18
C ARG A 55 15.34 10.17 -19.52
N ILE A 56 14.07 10.38 -19.87
CA ILE A 56 13.54 9.93 -21.16
C ILE A 56 14.32 10.60 -22.30
N ARG A 57 14.63 11.90 -22.18
CA ARG A 57 15.49 12.63 -23.13
C ARG A 57 16.89 12.02 -23.20
N GLU A 58 17.55 11.81 -22.06
CA GLU A 58 18.88 11.18 -22.00
C GLU A 58 18.87 9.79 -22.69
N ARG A 59 17.83 8.98 -22.45
CA ARG A 59 17.67 7.66 -23.08
C ARG A 59 17.42 7.72 -24.57
N ALA A 60 16.58 8.65 -25.03
CA ALA A 60 16.31 8.82 -26.45
C ALA A 60 17.59 9.23 -27.21
N ILE A 61 18.40 10.10 -26.62
CA ILE A 61 19.72 10.49 -27.15
C ILE A 61 20.67 9.29 -27.14
N ALA A 62 20.76 8.56 -26.03
CA ALA A 62 21.65 7.40 -25.91
C ALA A 62 21.31 6.28 -26.90
N GLU A 63 20.03 5.94 -27.06
CA GLU A 63 19.59 4.92 -28.04
C GLU A 63 19.87 5.40 -29.47
N GLY A 64 19.64 6.68 -29.79
CA GLY A 64 19.95 7.26 -31.10
C GLY A 64 21.43 7.38 -31.42
N ALA A 65 22.28 7.53 -30.38
CA ALA A 65 23.74 7.58 -30.51
C ALA A 65 24.42 6.21 -30.48
N ALA A 66 23.68 5.13 -30.18
CA ALA A 66 24.24 3.80 -30.10
C ALA A 66 24.80 3.36 -31.47
N PRO A 67 26.11 2.97 -31.56
CA PRO A 67 26.72 2.61 -32.84
C PRO A 67 26.00 1.47 -33.56
N GLU A 68 25.52 0.47 -32.79
CA GLU A 68 24.74 -0.65 -33.32
C GLU A 68 23.42 -0.19 -33.95
N HIS A 69 22.72 0.77 -33.32
CA HIS A 69 21.46 1.31 -33.84
C HIS A 69 21.72 2.15 -35.10
N GLN A 70 22.73 3.01 -35.08
CA GLN A 70 23.09 3.82 -36.25
C GLN A 70 23.51 2.97 -37.45
N ALA A 71 24.30 1.92 -37.23
CA ALA A 71 24.71 0.99 -38.27
C ALA A 71 23.51 0.28 -38.91
N LYS A 72 22.57 -0.23 -38.10
CA LYS A 72 21.34 -0.86 -38.59
C LYS A 72 20.45 0.12 -39.34
N VAL A 73 20.25 1.32 -38.82
CA VAL A 73 19.44 2.35 -39.49
C VAL A 73 20.07 2.74 -40.84
N ALA A 74 21.40 2.87 -40.91
CA ALA A 74 22.10 3.14 -42.17
C ALA A 74 21.94 1.98 -43.17
N GLU A 75 22.11 0.74 -42.74
CA GLU A 75 21.90 -0.46 -43.56
C GLU A 75 20.47 -0.51 -44.14
N VAL A 76 19.47 -0.30 -43.29
CA VAL A 76 18.06 -0.36 -43.69
C VAL A 76 17.70 0.81 -44.61
N ASN A 77 18.27 2.00 -44.39
CA ASN A 77 18.08 3.14 -45.29
C ASN A 77 18.66 2.88 -46.68
N GLU A 78 19.81 2.21 -46.80
CA GLU A 78 20.36 1.81 -48.09
C GLU A 78 19.49 0.75 -48.77
N LYS A 79 18.98 -0.25 -48.02
CA LYS A 79 17.98 -1.22 -48.53
C LYS A 79 16.73 -0.50 -49.05
N LEU A 80 16.20 0.47 -48.30
CA LEU A 80 15.02 1.24 -48.67
C LEU A 80 15.26 2.09 -49.91
N LYS A 81 16.44 2.73 -50.02
CA LYS A 81 16.84 3.50 -51.20
C LYS A 81 16.94 2.62 -52.45
N ALA A 82 17.56 1.45 -52.34
CA ALA A 82 17.62 0.49 -53.43
C ALA A 82 16.21 0.00 -53.86
N ALA A 83 15.34 -0.30 -52.90
CA ALA A 83 13.97 -0.72 -53.16
C ALA A 83 13.13 0.40 -53.83
N ASN A 84 13.30 1.66 -53.40
CA ASN A 84 12.63 2.80 -54.02
C ASN A 84 13.10 3.02 -55.46
N LEU A 85 14.40 2.87 -55.75
CA LEU A 85 14.93 2.97 -57.11
C LEU A 85 14.43 1.87 -58.03
N ASP A 86 14.19 0.65 -57.53
CA ASP A 86 13.55 -0.41 -58.33
C ASP A 86 12.07 -0.10 -58.57
N LEU A 87 11.38 0.42 -57.56
CA LEU A 87 9.96 0.78 -57.65
C LEU A 87 9.72 1.95 -58.61
N GLU A 88 10.60 2.96 -58.63
CA GLU A 88 10.53 4.09 -59.58
C GLU A 88 10.51 3.62 -61.04
N LYS A 89 11.26 2.55 -61.36
CA LYS A 89 11.24 1.94 -62.71
C LYS A 89 9.90 1.29 -63.05
N ARG A 90 9.08 0.97 -62.05
CA ARG A 90 7.77 0.30 -62.14
C ARG A 90 6.61 1.22 -61.75
N THR A 91 6.80 2.54 -61.72
CA THR A 91 5.80 3.51 -61.24
C THR A 91 4.43 3.35 -61.90
N LYS A 92 4.40 3.11 -63.23
CA LYS A 92 3.14 2.89 -63.96
C LYS A 92 2.41 1.61 -63.51
N ASP A 93 3.17 0.55 -63.24
CA ASP A 93 2.62 -0.72 -62.75
C ASP A 93 2.07 -0.53 -61.33
N GLU A 94 2.81 0.16 -60.46
CA GLU A 94 2.37 0.51 -59.10
C GLU A 94 1.07 1.31 -59.10
N ASP A 95 0.97 2.36 -59.92
CA ASP A 95 -0.23 3.19 -60.01
C ASP A 95 -1.45 2.41 -60.52
N SER A 96 -1.24 1.54 -61.52
CA SER A 96 -2.30 0.67 -62.04
C SER A 96 -2.80 -0.34 -61.00
N LEU A 97 -1.87 -0.96 -60.24
CA LEU A 97 -2.19 -1.92 -59.19
C LEU A 97 -2.85 -1.23 -57.99
N LYS A 98 -2.43 -0.03 -57.61
CA LYS A 98 -3.10 0.81 -56.60
C LYS A 98 -4.54 1.13 -57.01
N ALA A 99 -4.77 1.48 -58.27
CA ALA A 99 -6.11 1.73 -58.79
C ALA A 99 -6.97 0.46 -58.74
N ALA A 100 -6.42 -0.70 -59.12
CA ALA A 100 -7.11 -1.99 -59.04
C ALA A 100 -7.48 -2.38 -57.59
N VAL A 101 -6.55 -2.21 -56.63
CA VAL A 101 -6.82 -2.43 -55.20
C VAL A 101 -7.92 -1.50 -54.69
N ARG A 102 -7.90 -0.22 -55.10
CA ARG A 102 -8.92 0.76 -54.71
C ARG A 102 -10.29 0.37 -55.26
N GLN A 103 -10.36 -0.06 -56.51
CA GLN A 103 -11.60 -0.52 -57.14
C GLN A 103 -12.15 -1.79 -56.45
N ALA A 104 -11.31 -2.80 -56.23
CA ALA A 104 -11.71 -4.03 -55.54
C ALA A 104 -12.20 -3.76 -54.11
N SER A 105 -11.45 -2.94 -53.35
CA SER A 105 -11.82 -2.55 -51.98
C SER A 105 -13.13 -1.75 -51.92
N ASN A 106 -13.39 -0.88 -52.90
CA ASN A 106 -14.65 -0.15 -53.01
C ASN A 106 -15.81 -1.10 -53.30
N ASN A 107 -15.64 -2.06 -54.23
CA ASN A 107 -16.65 -3.05 -54.56
C ASN A 107 -16.98 -3.94 -53.33
N GLU A 108 -15.95 -4.43 -52.64
CA GLU A 108 -16.10 -5.18 -51.38
C GLU A 108 -16.86 -4.36 -50.33
N SER A 109 -16.46 -3.11 -50.10
CA SER A 109 -17.06 -2.24 -49.08
C SER A 109 -18.52 -1.89 -49.40
N ASN A 110 -18.82 -1.60 -50.66
CA ASN A 110 -20.19 -1.31 -51.12
C ASN A 110 -21.09 -2.53 -50.97
N HIS A 111 -20.61 -3.71 -51.35
CA HIS A 111 -21.37 -4.96 -51.20
C HIS A 111 -21.55 -5.34 -49.74
N LEU A 112 -20.54 -5.14 -48.88
CA LEU A 112 -20.65 -5.36 -47.44
C LEU A 112 -21.73 -4.47 -46.79
N ARG A 113 -21.85 -3.21 -47.23
CA ARG A 113 -22.92 -2.31 -46.76
C ARG A 113 -24.29 -2.85 -47.13
N ALA A 114 -24.49 -3.29 -48.38
CA ALA A 114 -25.75 -3.89 -48.81
C ALA A 114 -26.05 -5.22 -48.09
N LEU A 115 -25.03 -6.06 -47.87
CA LEU A 115 -25.16 -7.33 -47.15
C LEU A 115 -25.55 -7.12 -45.69
N LYS A 116 -25.06 -6.07 -45.02
CA LYS A 116 -25.46 -5.75 -43.64
C LYS A 116 -26.97 -5.48 -43.55
N ASP A 117 -27.53 -4.72 -44.49
CA ASP A 117 -28.98 -4.46 -44.56
C ASP A 117 -29.76 -5.76 -44.77
N GLN A 118 -29.31 -6.60 -45.70
CA GLN A 118 -29.99 -7.87 -45.98
C GLN A 118 -29.93 -8.86 -44.81
N ARG A 119 -28.80 -8.92 -44.08
CA ARG A 119 -28.67 -9.71 -42.83
C ARG A 119 -29.68 -9.28 -41.79
N GLN A 120 -29.87 -7.97 -41.61
CA GLN A 120 -30.89 -7.44 -40.69
C GLN A 120 -32.30 -7.88 -41.10
N ARG A 121 -32.65 -7.80 -42.39
CA ARG A 121 -33.96 -8.25 -42.90
C ARG A 121 -34.19 -9.75 -42.66
N ARG A 122 -33.19 -10.59 -42.91
CA ARG A 122 -33.23 -12.03 -42.58
C ARG A 122 -33.42 -12.26 -41.09
N ASP A 123 -32.70 -11.53 -40.24
CA ASP A 123 -32.80 -11.69 -38.78
C ASP A 123 -34.17 -11.30 -38.25
N VAL A 124 -34.79 -10.25 -38.81
CA VAL A 124 -36.19 -9.88 -38.54
C VAL A 124 -37.14 -10.99 -38.98
N ALA A 125 -37.05 -11.47 -40.23
CA ALA A 125 -37.92 -12.54 -40.72
C ALA A 125 -37.78 -13.85 -39.90
N ARG A 126 -36.55 -14.16 -39.46
CA ARG A 126 -36.29 -15.30 -38.55
C ARG A 126 -36.94 -15.10 -37.19
N ALA A 127 -36.83 -13.91 -36.61
CA ALA A 127 -37.47 -13.59 -35.33
C ALA A 127 -39.00 -13.68 -35.43
N GLU A 128 -39.60 -13.14 -36.50
CA GLU A 128 -41.04 -13.24 -36.75
C GLU A 128 -41.52 -14.68 -36.91
N TYR A 129 -40.76 -15.53 -37.62
CA TYR A 129 -41.05 -16.96 -37.73
C TYR A 129 -40.97 -17.68 -36.38
N ASN A 130 -39.92 -17.41 -35.59
CA ASN A 130 -39.75 -18.00 -34.26
C ASN A 130 -40.86 -17.55 -33.28
N LEU A 131 -41.29 -16.29 -33.35
CA LEU A 131 -42.42 -15.78 -32.57
C LEU A 131 -43.72 -16.48 -32.97
N ALA A 132 -43.93 -16.72 -34.27
CA ALA A 132 -45.11 -17.44 -34.75
C ALA A 132 -45.15 -18.90 -34.27
N ILE A 133 -44.00 -19.57 -34.18
CA ILE A 133 -43.89 -20.90 -33.56
C ILE A 133 -44.23 -20.83 -32.06
N ARG A 134 -43.66 -19.86 -31.33
CA ARG A 134 -43.91 -19.66 -29.90
C ARG A 134 -45.40 -19.43 -29.61
N ASP A 135 -46.06 -18.63 -30.44
CA ASP A 135 -47.46 -18.24 -30.27
C ASP A 135 -48.44 -19.29 -30.84
N ASN A 136 -47.96 -20.48 -31.21
CA ASN A 136 -48.74 -21.60 -31.76
C ASN A 136 -49.61 -21.24 -32.98
N LEU A 137 -49.12 -20.34 -33.85
CA LEU A 137 -49.79 -20.10 -35.13
C LEU A 137 -49.67 -21.35 -36.02
N VAL A 138 -50.77 -21.73 -36.67
CA VAL A 138 -50.86 -22.91 -37.54
C VAL A 138 -51.42 -22.55 -38.93
N GLY A 139 -51.19 -23.44 -39.91
CA GLY A 139 -51.71 -23.29 -41.28
C GLY A 139 -51.00 -22.20 -42.10
N ASP A 140 -51.76 -21.48 -42.91
CA ASP A 140 -51.24 -20.49 -43.87
C ASP A 140 -50.43 -19.37 -43.22
N ALA A 141 -50.77 -18.97 -41.99
CA ALA A 141 -50.11 -17.88 -41.29
C ALA A 141 -48.69 -18.23 -40.84
N LEU A 142 -48.42 -19.50 -40.52
CA LEU A 142 -47.08 -19.99 -40.21
C LEU A 142 -46.26 -20.19 -41.49
N SER A 143 -46.88 -20.81 -42.50
CA SER A 143 -46.24 -21.12 -43.79
C SER A 143 -45.76 -19.85 -44.51
N LYS A 144 -46.52 -18.75 -44.44
CA LYS A 144 -46.11 -17.45 -45.01
C LYS A 144 -44.85 -16.88 -44.33
N ARG A 145 -44.72 -17.00 -43.01
CA ARG A 145 -43.55 -16.50 -42.27
C ARG A 145 -42.33 -17.40 -42.47
N GLU A 146 -42.54 -18.71 -42.58
CA GLU A 146 -41.49 -19.65 -42.94
C GLU A 146 -40.94 -19.35 -44.33
N GLN A 147 -41.82 -19.10 -45.30
CA GLN A 147 -41.41 -18.74 -46.66
C GLN A 147 -40.67 -17.40 -46.69
N ALA A 148 -41.17 -16.37 -45.99
CA ALA A 148 -40.49 -15.07 -45.90
C ALA A 148 -39.07 -15.19 -45.30
N TYR A 149 -38.88 -16.05 -44.29
CA TYR A 149 -37.57 -16.36 -43.75
C TYR A 149 -36.67 -17.08 -44.79
N LYS A 150 -37.17 -18.12 -45.45
CA LYS A 150 -36.42 -18.86 -46.48
C LYS A 150 -36.01 -17.97 -47.66
N ASP A 151 -36.90 -17.09 -48.10
CA ASP A 151 -36.62 -16.14 -49.18
C ASP A 151 -35.53 -15.14 -48.77
N ALA A 152 -35.63 -14.56 -47.56
CA ALA A 152 -34.62 -13.65 -47.02
C ALA A 152 -33.27 -14.34 -46.78
N GLU A 153 -33.28 -15.60 -46.35
CA GLU A 153 -32.11 -16.44 -46.17
C GLU A 153 -31.42 -16.75 -47.51
N ALA A 154 -32.16 -17.17 -48.53
CA ALA A 154 -31.62 -17.46 -49.86
C ALA A 154 -30.93 -16.24 -50.50
N ILE A 155 -31.54 -15.05 -50.37
CA ILE A 155 -30.95 -13.80 -50.86
C ILE A 155 -29.67 -13.49 -50.07
N THR A 156 -29.69 -13.65 -48.74
CA THR A 156 -28.51 -13.38 -47.91
C THR A 156 -27.36 -14.33 -48.24
N GLN A 157 -27.62 -15.63 -48.40
CA GLN A 157 -26.62 -16.62 -48.77
C GLN A 157 -25.98 -16.28 -50.12
N THR A 158 -26.78 -15.90 -51.12
CA THR A 158 -26.27 -15.48 -52.43
C THR A 158 -25.35 -14.26 -52.31
N MET A 159 -25.74 -13.27 -51.50
CA MET A 159 -24.91 -12.10 -51.24
C MET A 159 -23.64 -12.43 -50.44
N GLU A 160 -23.67 -13.41 -49.54
CA GLU A 160 -22.49 -13.85 -48.77
C GLU A 160 -21.45 -14.57 -49.65
N VAL A 161 -21.89 -15.40 -50.59
CA VAL A 161 -21.01 -15.98 -51.62
C VAL A 161 -20.36 -14.85 -52.41
N LYS A 162 -21.15 -13.87 -52.87
CA LYS A 162 -20.60 -12.73 -53.63
C LYS A 162 -19.63 -11.87 -52.81
N PHE A 163 -19.90 -11.68 -51.52
CA PHE A 163 -18.98 -10.98 -50.62
C PHE A 163 -17.65 -11.73 -50.50
N THR A 164 -17.70 -13.05 -50.40
CA THR A 164 -16.50 -13.90 -50.33
C THR A 164 -15.67 -13.80 -51.60
N GLU A 165 -16.31 -13.81 -52.77
CA GLU A 165 -15.64 -13.56 -54.06
C GLU A 165 -14.96 -12.18 -54.11
N LEU A 166 -15.68 -11.12 -53.72
CA LEU A 166 -15.13 -9.76 -53.73
C LEU A 166 -13.98 -9.60 -52.75
N LYS A 167 -14.08 -10.21 -51.57
CA LYS A 167 -13.00 -10.24 -50.59
C LYS A 167 -11.77 -10.96 -51.14
N PHE A 168 -11.96 -12.09 -51.84
CA PHE A 168 -10.86 -12.78 -52.51
C PHE A 168 -10.21 -11.90 -53.58
N ALA A 169 -11.00 -11.21 -54.41
CA ALA A 169 -10.50 -10.27 -55.41
C ALA A 169 -9.69 -9.11 -54.79
N THR A 170 -10.12 -8.57 -53.64
CA THR A 170 -9.34 -7.57 -52.89
C THR A 170 -8.02 -8.14 -52.39
N VAL A 171 -8.02 -9.37 -51.85
CA VAL A 171 -6.80 -10.04 -51.38
C VAL A 171 -5.84 -10.29 -52.54
N GLU A 172 -6.34 -10.78 -53.68
CA GLU A 172 -5.55 -11.01 -54.89
C GLU A 172 -4.95 -9.71 -55.43
N ALA A 173 -5.73 -8.64 -55.53
CA ALA A 173 -5.24 -7.34 -55.98
C ALA A 173 -4.15 -6.79 -55.03
N LYS A 174 -4.31 -6.96 -53.72
CA LYS A 174 -3.30 -6.60 -52.72
C LYS A 174 -2.05 -7.46 -52.81
N ALA A 175 -2.18 -8.75 -53.12
CA ALA A 175 -1.04 -9.64 -53.33
C ALA A 175 -0.21 -9.20 -54.53
N LYS A 176 -0.85 -8.89 -55.67
CA LYS A 176 -0.16 -8.37 -56.87
C LYS A 176 0.52 -7.03 -56.61
N LEU A 177 -0.11 -6.13 -55.85
CA LEU A 177 0.55 -4.88 -55.42
C LEU A 177 1.77 -5.19 -54.53
N GLY A 178 1.63 -6.14 -53.60
CA GLY A 178 2.70 -6.57 -52.70
C GLY A 178 3.88 -7.25 -53.39
N GLU A 179 3.69 -7.88 -54.56
CA GLU A 179 4.81 -8.39 -55.36
C GLU A 179 5.71 -7.26 -55.89
N VAL A 180 5.12 -6.10 -56.17
CA VAL A 180 5.83 -4.92 -56.68
C VAL A 180 6.36 -4.05 -55.53
N THR A 181 5.59 -3.87 -54.46
CA THR A 181 5.98 -3.01 -53.32
C THR A 181 6.67 -3.75 -52.18
N GLY A 182 6.71 -5.09 -52.21
CA GLY A 182 7.09 -5.91 -51.06
C GLY A 182 8.48 -5.64 -50.53
N GLN A 183 9.46 -5.36 -51.40
CA GLN A 183 10.82 -5.01 -50.96
C GLN A 183 10.87 -3.66 -50.24
N ARG A 184 10.17 -2.64 -50.75
CA ARG A 184 10.03 -1.33 -50.09
C ARG A 184 9.30 -1.49 -48.76
N ASP A 185 8.16 -2.18 -48.76
CA ASP A 185 7.32 -2.34 -47.58
C ASP A 185 8.03 -3.14 -46.47
N ALA A 186 8.84 -4.13 -46.85
CA ALA A 186 9.69 -4.88 -45.92
C ALA A 186 10.78 -3.98 -45.32
N ALA A 187 11.51 -3.21 -46.15
CA ALA A 187 12.53 -2.29 -45.68
C ALA A 187 11.93 -1.16 -44.81
N GLU A 188 10.77 -0.62 -45.18
CA GLU A 188 10.06 0.40 -44.39
C GLU A 188 9.59 -0.17 -43.04
N LYS A 189 9.12 -1.43 -43.01
CA LYS A 189 8.75 -2.11 -41.78
C LYS A 189 9.97 -2.37 -40.88
N GLU A 190 11.10 -2.76 -41.45
CA GLU A 190 12.37 -2.95 -40.74
C GLU A 190 12.83 -1.61 -40.14
N LEU A 191 12.77 -0.52 -40.91
CA LEU A 191 13.16 0.82 -40.47
C LEU A 191 12.27 1.32 -39.33
N LYS A 192 10.95 1.16 -39.47
CA LYS A 192 9.98 1.47 -38.40
C LYS A 192 10.27 0.63 -37.17
N GLY A 193 10.61 -0.65 -37.33
CA GLY A 193 10.97 -1.55 -36.24
C GLY A 193 12.17 -1.03 -35.44
N GLU A 194 13.24 -0.64 -36.13
CA GLU A 194 14.44 -0.07 -35.49
C GLU A 194 14.14 1.28 -34.82
N GLN A 195 13.34 2.15 -35.45
CA GLN A 195 12.97 3.45 -34.89
C GLN A 195 11.92 3.38 -33.76
N THR A 196 11.22 2.25 -33.61
CA THR A 196 10.06 2.12 -32.70
C THR A 196 10.43 2.51 -31.26
N LYS A 197 11.58 2.10 -30.76
CA LYS A 197 12.01 2.44 -29.38
C LYS A 197 12.15 3.95 -29.18
N ILE A 198 12.81 4.62 -30.11
CA ILE A 198 13.00 6.08 -30.07
C ILE A 198 11.66 6.80 -30.21
N VAL A 199 10.79 6.34 -31.12
CA VAL A 199 9.43 6.87 -31.29
C VAL A 199 8.62 6.72 -30.01
N LEU A 200 8.70 5.58 -29.32
CA LEU A 200 8.01 5.35 -28.06
C LEU A 200 8.55 6.26 -26.94
N LEU A 201 9.87 6.49 -26.88
CA LEU A 201 10.47 7.43 -25.93
C LEU A 201 10.01 8.87 -26.20
N HIS A 202 9.99 9.33 -27.45
CA HIS A 202 9.47 10.65 -27.81
C HIS A 202 7.96 10.77 -27.54
N ALA A 203 7.19 9.71 -27.79
CA ALA A 203 5.76 9.68 -27.46
C ALA A 203 5.53 9.74 -25.93
N ALA A 204 6.37 9.08 -25.14
CA ALA A 204 6.34 9.18 -23.68
C ALA A 204 6.72 10.59 -23.19
N LEU A 205 7.75 11.20 -23.79
CA LEU A 205 8.17 12.57 -23.50
C LEU A 205 7.05 13.58 -23.82
N ASN A 206 6.42 13.44 -24.99
CA ASN A 206 5.32 14.32 -25.43
C ASN A 206 4.09 14.28 -24.52
N LYS A 207 3.90 13.22 -23.74
CA LYS A 207 2.84 13.16 -22.71
C LYS A 207 3.17 14.05 -21.51
N ILE A 208 4.44 14.24 -21.19
CA ILE A 208 4.90 15.04 -20.05
C ILE A 208 5.11 16.49 -20.48
N GLU A 209 5.87 16.68 -21.56
CA GLU A 209 6.27 17.96 -22.15
C GLU A 209 5.85 17.96 -23.64
N PRO A 210 4.63 18.41 -23.96
CA PRO A 210 4.17 18.44 -25.35
C PRO A 210 5.00 19.38 -26.21
N GLU A 211 5.47 18.90 -27.36
CA GLU A 211 6.30 19.71 -28.27
C GLU A 211 5.52 20.86 -28.89
N THR A 212 4.25 20.63 -29.28
CA THR A 212 3.46 21.65 -30.02
C THR A 212 2.83 22.70 -29.10
N PRO A 213 2.79 23.99 -29.50
CA PRO A 213 2.18 25.05 -28.70
C PRO A 213 0.71 24.79 -28.35
N LEU A 214 -0.07 24.26 -29.31
CA LEU A 214 -1.47 23.93 -29.10
C LEU A 214 -1.64 22.83 -28.04
N SER A 215 -0.79 21.79 -28.07
CA SER A 215 -0.82 20.73 -27.06
C SER A 215 -0.39 21.23 -25.67
N ARG A 216 0.54 22.19 -25.57
CA ARG A 216 0.89 22.84 -24.30
C ARG A 216 -0.27 23.64 -23.74
N ILE A 217 -0.91 24.47 -24.56
CA ILE A 217 -2.10 25.24 -24.15
C ILE A 217 -3.21 24.29 -23.68
N LYS A 218 -3.46 23.20 -24.42
CA LYS A 218 -4.44 22.18 -24.02
C LYS A 218 -4.08 21.56 -22.66
N ARG A 219 -2.81 21.19 -22.46
CA ARG A 219 -2.33 20.65 -21.19
C ARG A 219 -2.53 21.63 -20.05
N ASP A 220 -2.17 22.90 -20.25
CA ASP A 220 -2.28 23.93 -19.21
C ASP A 220 -3.74 24.25 -18.89
N LEU A 221 -4.63 24.23 -19.88
CA LEU A 221 -6.08 24.33 -19.68
C LEU A 221 -6.62 23.16 -18.81
N MET A 222 -6.08 21.95 -19.02
CA MET A 222 -6.44 20.77 -18.21
C MET A 222 -5.86 20.80 -16.79
N LEU A 223 -5.01 21.78 -16.46
CA LEU A 223 -4.49 22.01 -15.10
C LEU A 223 -5.23 23.15 -14.39
N LEU A 224 -6.24 23.76 -15.02
CA LEU A 224 -7.07 24.76 -14.37
C LEU A 224 -8.03 24.09 -13.37
N PRO A 225 -8.40 24.79 -12.28
CA PRO A 225 -9.40 24.30 -11.35
C PRO A 225 -10.68 23.86 -12.07
N ILE A 226 -11.32 22.78 -11.60
CA ILE A 226 -12.54 22.17 -12.16
C ILE A 226 -12.30 21.39 -13.46
N ILE A 227 -11.54 21.93 -14.41
CA ILE A 227 -11.23 21.25 -15.68
C ILE A 227 -10.35 20.02 -15.45
N ASP A 228 -9.49 20.09 -14.44
CA ASP A 228 -8.58 19.01 -14.06
C ASP A 228 -9.28 17.69 -13.69
N GLY A 229 -10.54 17.75 -13.24
CA GLY A 229 -11.39 16.59 -13.01
C GLY A 229 -11.71 15.77 -14.28
N PHE A 230 -11.53 16.35 -15.47
CA PHE A 230 -11.86 15.72 -16.77
C PHE A 230 -10.62 15.22 -17.53
N ASN A 231 -9.62 14.68 -16.81
CA ASN A 231 -8.37 14.05 -17.32
C ASN A 231 -7.08 14.89 -17.16
N SER A 232 -6.88 15.51 -15.99
CA SER A 232 -5.62 16.17 -15.67
C SER A 232 -4.39 15.26 -15.79
N PRO A 233 -3.26 15.76 -16.33
CA PRO A 233 -1.96 15.10 -16.22
C PRO A 233 -1.51 14.90 -14.77
N GLU A 234 -1.88 15.84 -13.89
CA GLU A 234 -1.65 15.77 -12.45
C GLU A 234 -2.82 15.08 -11.76
N LYS A 235 -2.58 13.94 -11.13
CA LYS A 235 -3.64 13.17 -10.46
C LYS A 235 -3.14 12.41 -9.24
N ILE A 236 -4.05 12.22 -8.29
CA ILE A 236 -3.83 11.36 -7.13
C ILE A 236 -3.75 9.91 -7.61
N ALA A 237 -2.63 9.25 -7.32
CA ALA A 237 -2.46 7.84 -7.56
C ALA A 237 -3.03 7.09 -6.35
N GLN A 238 -4.20 6.46 -6.49
CA GLN A 238 -4.87 5.75 -5.42
C GLN A 238 -4.95 4.25 -5.72
N ASP A 239 -4.31 3.45 -4.87
CA ASP A 239 -4.43 1.99 -4.86
C ASP A 239 -5.41 1.57 -3.76
N TRP A 240 -6.43 0.79 -4.11
CA TRP A 240 -7.44 0.27 -3.17
C TRP A 240 -7.17 -1.20 -2.88
N LEU A 241 -6.99 -1.54 -1.60
CA LEU A 241 -6.56 -2.87 -1.16
C LEU A 241 -7.65 -3.53 -0.29
N PRO A 242 -8.73 -4.05 -0.90
CA PRO A 242 -9.91 -4.52 -0.16
C PRO A 242 -9.63 -5.73 0.74
N ARG A 243 -8.60 -6.53 0.42
CA ARG A 243 -8.24 -7.74 1.18
C ARG A 243 -7.21 -7.51 2.28
N LEU A 244 -6.67 -6.30 2.38
CA LEU A 244 -5.72 -5.92 3.41
C LEU A 244 -6.40 -4.91 4.32
N GLU A 245 -7.04 -5.42 5.37
CA GLU A 245 -7.80 -4.61 6.30
C GLU A 245 -6.96 -4.26 7.54
N PHE A 246 -7.35 -3.21 8.24
CA PHE A 246 -6.82 -2.84 9.54
C PHE A 246 -7.92 -2.27 10.43
N THR A 247 -7.73 -2.37 11.74
CA THR A 247 -8.65 -1.75 12.71
C THR A 247 -8.40 -0.25 12.76
N LEU A 248 -9.43 0.55 12.53
CA LEU A 248 -9.41 2.01 12.64
C LEU A 248 -10.33 2.44 13.80
N GLY A 249 -9.79 3.16 14.79
CA GLY A 249 -10.60 3.76 15.86
C GLY A 249 -11.19 2.75 16.85
N GLY A 250 -10.73 1.50 16.85
CA GLY A 250 -11.30 0.41 17.66
C GLY A 250 -12.73 -0.04 17.29
N MET A 251 -13.35 0.56 16.26
CA MET A 251 -14.77 0.37 15.94
C MET A 251 -15.04 -0.60 14.77
N GLY A 252 -14.04 -0.87 13.91
CA GLY A 252 -14.22 -1.81 12.79
C GLY A 252 -12.96 -2.04 11.95
N MET A 253 -12.97 -3.13 11.18
CA MET A 253 -11.97 -3.41 10.14
C MET A 253 -12.32 -2.62 8.88
N VAL A 254 -11.36 -1.84 8.37
CA VAL A 254 -11.51 -1.09 7.13
C VAL A 254 -10.45 -1.48 6.13
N SER A 255 -10.79 -1.46 4.84
CA SER A 255 -9.82 -1.70 3.78
C SER A 255 -8.74 -0.63 3.75
N ARG A 256 -7.50 -1.03 3.42
CA ARG A 256 -6.41 -0.08 3.22
C ARG A 256 -6.58 0.70 1.91
N PHE A 257 -6.31 1.99 2.01
CA PHE A 257 -6.09 2.88 0.88
C PHE A 257 -4.62 3.26 0.84
N ASP A 258 -4.08 3.44 -0.36
CA ASP A 258 -2.70 3.89 -0.55
C ASP A 258 -2.64 5.00 -1.60
N ARG A 259 -2.18 6.18 -1.18
CA ARG A 259 -1.95 7.34 -2.06
C ARG A 259 -0.49 7.76 -2.09
N CYS A 260 0.43 6.94 -1.56
CA CYS A 260 1.84 7.30 -1.40
C CYS A 260 2.51 7.61 -2.74
N ARG A 261 2.13 6.90 -3.81
CA ARG A 261 2.63 7.13 -5.18
C ARG A 261 2.24 8.48 -5.78
N THR A 262 1.35 9.22 -5.13
CA THR A 262 1.03 10.60 -5.56
C THR A 262 2.27 11.50 -5.44
N CYS A 263 2.97 11.42 -4.30
CA CYS A 263 4.24 12.14 -4.09
C CYS A 263 5.45 11.30 -4.48
N HIS A 264 5.41 9.99 -4.21
CA HIS A 264 6.46 9.03 -4.56
C HIS A 264 6.25 8.44 -5.96
N ALA A 265 6.06 9.32 -6.96
CA ALA A 265 5.61 8.96 -8.32
C ALA A 265 6.58 8.08 -9.13
N MET A 266 7.79 7.83 -8.62
CA MET A 266 8.83 7.03 -9.27
C MET A 266 9.22 5.78 -8.47
N ILE A 267 8.50 5.49 -7.39
CA ILE A 267 8.88 4.43 -6.43
C ILE A 267 8.87 3.04 -7.04
N ASP A 268 7.96 2.78 -7.98
CA ASP A 268 7.77 1.50 -8.69
C ASP A 268 8.47 1.46 -10.06
N ALA A 269 9.21 2.50 -10.42
CA ALA A 269 9.91 2.55 -11.69
C ALA A 269 11.10 1.58 -11.71
N VAL A 270 11.08 0.64 -12.67
CA VAL A 270 12.15 -0.33 -12.93
C VAL A 270 13.05 0.16 -14.05
N ASP A 271 14.35 -0.11 -13.93
CA ASP A 271 15.29 0.06 -15.05
C ASP A 271 15.16 -1.12 -16.02
N ASP A 272 14.57 -0.85 -17.19
CA ASP A 272 14.38 -1.79 -18.29
C ASP A 272 15.66 -2.04 -19.11
N THR A 273 16.73 -1.27 -18.89
CA THR A 273 18.05 -1.55 -19.48
C THR A 273 18.77 -2.70 -18.78
N VAL A 274 18.40 -2.95 -17.52
CA VAL A 274 18.97 -4.04 -16.72
C VAL A 274 18.07 -5.27 -16.87
N LYS A 275 18.59 -6.32 -17.51
CA LYS A 275 17.86 -7.57 -17.78
C LYS A 275 17.21 -8.20 -16.53
N THR A 276 17.72 -7.91 -15.34
CA THR A 276 17.25 -8.49 -14.09
C THR A 276 15.96 -7.86 -13.56
N HIS A 277 15.47 -6.73 -14.08
CA HIS A 277 14.28 -6.00 -13.58
C HIS A 277 14.31 -5.69 -12.06
N VAL A 278 15.49 -5.77 -11.44
CA VAL A 278 15.69 -5.55 -9.99
C VAL A 278 16.12 -4.12 -9.70
N ALA A 279 16.84 -3.49 -10.65
CA ALA A 279 17.37 -2.16 -10.47
C ALA A 279 16.23 -1.13 -10.53
N GLY A 280 16.16 -0.31 -9.48
CA GLY A 280 15.32 0.88 -9.47
C GLY A 280 15.76 1.85 -10.55
N ALA A 281 14.81 2.35 -11.31
CA ALA A 281 15.10 3.26 -12.39
C ALA A 281 15.75 4.55 -11.82
N PHE A 282 15.27 5.05 -10.69
CA PHE A 282 15.76 6.28 -10.07
C PHE A 282 16.49 5.93 -8.77
N PRO A 283 17.79 5.57 -8.81
CA PRO A 283 18.50 5.09 -7.63
C PRO A 283 18.56 6.16 -6.52
N HIS A 284 18.37 5.75 -5.27
CA HIS A 284 18.40 6.67 -4.14
C HIS A 284 19.80 7.22 -3.88
N GLY A 285 19.88 8.52 -3.54
CA GLY A 285 21.08 9.16 -3.02
C GLY A 285 20.73 10.33 -2.10
N PRO A 286 21.45 10.51 -0.98
CA PRO A 286 21.22 11.65 -0.11
C PRO A 286 21.54 12.94 -0.86
N SER A 287 20.67 13.94 -0.72
CA SER A 287 20.93 15.28 -1.24
C SER A 287 20.65 16.33 -0.19
N ALA A 288 21.63 17.21 0.02
CA ALA A 288 21.52 18.34 0.93
C ALA A 288 20.65 19.48 0.36
N ASP A 289 20.53 19.59 -0.97
CA ASP A 289 19.78 20.65 -1.65
C ASP A 289 18.45 20.18 -2.24
N GLY A 290 18.08 18.91 -1.98
CA GLY A 290 16.85 18.30 -2.52
C GLY A 290 16.90 18.02 -4.03
N LYS A 291 18.06 18.17 -4.68
CA LYS A 291 18.24 17.92 -6.12
C LYS A 291 18.94 16.60 -6.40
N LYS A 292 18.85 16.14 -7.66
CA LYS A 292 19.61 15.01 -8.21
C LYS A 292 21.11 15.24 -7.98
N THR A 293 21.77 14.24 -7.40
CA THR A 293 23.22 14.25 -7.18
C THR A 293 23.99 14.18 -8.49
N LYS A 294 25.27 14.61 -8.50
CA LYS A 294 26.13 14.53 -9.69
C LYS A 294 26.29 13.11 -10.24
N ASP A 295 26.18 12.11 -9.37
CA ASP A 295 26.29 10.69 -9.72
C ASP A 295 24.98 10.09 -10.27
N GLY A 296 23.97 10.93 -10.56
CA GLY A 296 22.70 10.48 -11.13
C GLY A 296 21.74 9.83 -10.12
N LYS A 297 21.98 9.98 -8.81
CA LYS A 297 21.08 9.50 -7.74
C LYS A 297 20.09 10.57 -7.32
N PHE A 298 18.92 10.15 -6.86
CA PHE A 298 17.77 11.01 -6.56
C PHE A 298 17.43 11.00 -5.06
N PRO A 299 17.12 12.16 -4.46
CA PRO A 299 16.66 12.21 -3.07
C PRO A 299 15.24 11.68 -2.95
N HIS A 300 14.81 11.33 -1.73
CA HIS A 300 13.39 11.07 -1.48
C HIS A 300 12.57 12.38 -1.64
N PRO A 301 11.34 12.33 -2.18
CA PRO A 301 10.57 11.13 -2.59
C PRO A 301 10.81 10.67 -4.06
N TYR A 302 11.83 11.22 -4.74
CA TYR A 302 12.08 11.04 -6.17
C TYR A 302 12.92 9.81 -6.54
N SER A 303 13.06 8.85 -5.63
CA SER A 303 13.80 7.61 -5.85
C SER A 303 12.88 6.41 -5.96
N SER A 304 13.33 5.43 -6.74
CA SER A 304 12.73 4.10 -6.85
C SER A 304 13.02 3.24 -5.63
N HIS A 305 12.19 2.23 -5.39
CA HIS A 305 12.35 1.33 -4.27
C HIS A 305 13.70 0.58 -4.39
N PRO A 306 14.49 0.46 -3.31
CA PRO A 306 15.82 -0.16 -3.37
C PRO A 306 15.78 -1.66 -3.68
N ARG A 307 14.62 -2.30 -3.49
CA ARG A 307 14.41 -3.75 -3.62
C ARG A 307 13.16 -4.08 -4.45
N LEU A 308 13.16 -3.72 -5.74
CA LEU A 308 12.03 -4.00 -6.65
C LEU A 308 11.85 -5.50 -6.96
N ASP A 309 12.88 -6.30 -6.69
CA ASP A 309 12.84 -7.76 -6.74
C ASP A 309 11.94 -8.39 -5.69
N VAL A 310 11.85 -7.77 -4.51
CA VAL A 310 11.07 -8.27 -3.38
C VAL A 310 9.75 -7.52 -3.22
N TYR A 311 9.71 -6.24 -3.60
CA TYR A 311 8.60 -5.33 -3.34
C TYR A 311 8.21 -4.53 -4.58
N LEU A 312 6.91 -4.24 -4.73
CA LEU A 312 6.30 -3.37 -5.75
C LEU A 312 6.41 -3.87 -7.20
N GLY A 313 7.52 -4.48 -7.60
CA GLY A 313 7.74 -5.03 -8.93
C GLY A 313 6.68 -6.07 -9.31
N ALA A 314 6.30 -6.11 -10.59
CA ALA A 314 5.24 -7.00 -11.08
C ALA A 314 5.56 -8.50 -10.87
N THR A 315 6.83 -8.85 -10.90
CA THR A 315 7.34 -10.22 -10.67
C THR A 315 7.79 -10.46 -9.23
N SER A 316 7.69 -9.45 -8.36
CA SER A 316 8.06 -9.57 -6.96
C SER A 316 7.04 -10.40 -6.18
N PRO A 317 7.42 -11.00 -5.03
CA PRO A 317 6.48 -11.64 -4.11
C PRO A 317 5.42 -10.66 -3.57
N HIS A 318 5.73 -9.35 -3.54
CA HIS A 318 4.84 -8.29 -3.04
C HIS A 318 4.50 -7.26 -4.13
N PRO A 319 3.76 -7.62 -5.19
CA PRO A 319 3.46 -6.71 -6.29
C PRO A 319 2.54 -5.58 -5.79
N LEU A 320 2.83 -4.37 -6.26
CA LEU A 320 2.18 -3.13 -5.81
C LEU A 320 0.63 -3.21 -5.79
N PRO A 321 -0.07 -3.71 -6.83
CA PRO A 321 -1.54 -3.74 -6.83
C PRO A 321 -2.16 -4.64 -5.75
N LYS A 322 -1.37 -5.53 -5.13
CA LYS A 322 -1.84 -6.45 -4.08
C LYS A 322 -1.45 -6.01 -2.68
N PHE A 323 -0.37 -5.26 -2.53
CA PHE A 323 0.23 -4.93 -1.22
C PHE A 323 0.25 -3.44 -0.92
N GLY A 324 0.42 -2.57 -1.91
CA GLY A 324 0.69 -1.15 -1.70
C GLY A 324 1.91 -0.88 -0.82
N CYS A 325 1.99 0.34 -0.29
CA CYS A 325 3.04 0.85 0.59
C CYS A 325 2.61 0.75 2.07
N THR A 326 1.35 1.08 2.39
CA THR A 326 0.87 1.18 3.79
C THR A 326 0.88 -0.14 4.55
N VAL A 327 0.87 -1.29 3.88
CA VAL A 327 0.94 -2.59 4.57
C VAL A 327 2.29 -2.78 5.29
N CYS A 328 3.38 -2.29 4.67
CA CYS A 328 4.74 -2.36 5.17
C CYS A 328 5.08 -1.14 6.01
N HIS A 329 4.76 0.05 5.54
CA HIS A 329 5.17 1.31 6.17
C HIS A 329 4.16 1.85 7.19
N GLU A 330 2.93 1.34 7.25
CA GLU A 330 1.81 1.97 7.97
C GLU A 330 1.59 3.42 7.49
N GLY A 331 1.08 4.30 8.36
CA GLY A 331 0.72 5.67 8.01
C GLY A 331 -0.72 5.80 7.53
N GLN A 332 -1.09 7.02 7.21
CA GLN A 332 -2.43 7.36 6.73
C GLN A 332 -2.42 7.38 5.21
N GLY A 333 -2.76 6.25 4.59
CA GLY A 333 -2.68 6.11 3.14
C GLY A 333 -3.69 6.94 2.34
N SER A 334 -4.69 7.57 2.96
CA SER A 334 -5.55 8.56 2.32
C SER A 334 -4.93 9.97 2.28
N GLY A 335 -3.87 10.21 3.05
CA GLY A 335 -3.18 11.50 3.15
C GLY A 335 -2.44 11.87 1.87
N THR A 336 -2.61 13.12 1.44
CA THR A 336 -1.95 13.70 0.26
C THR A 336 -1.01 14.85 0.61
N SER A 337 -0.76 15.08 1.89
CA SER A 337 0.27 16.01 2.39
C SER A 337 1.31 15.24 3.18
N PHE A 338 2.51 15.84 3.35
CA PHE A 338 3.57 15.25 4.14
C PHE A 338 3.11 14.91 5.56
N THR A 339 2.35 15.81 6.18
CA THR A 339 1.85 15.68 7.54
C THR A 339 0.72 14.66 7.67
N ASN A 340 -0.29 14.76 6.81
CA ASN A 340 -1.49 13.91 6.90
C ASN A 340 -1.22 12.49 6.40
N ALA A 341 -0.12 12.22 5.70
CA ALA A 341 0.33 10.84 5.47
C ALA A 341 0.88 10.17 6.76
N SER A 342 1.01 10.94 7.85
CA SER A 342 1.52 10.50 9.15
C SER A 342 2.95 9.97 9.10
N HIS A 343 3.85 10.65 8.37
CA HIS A 343 5.28 10.32 8.41
C HIS A 343 5.83 10.45 9.84
N THR A 344 6.70 9.53 10.25
CA THR A 344 7.32 9.58 11.59
C THR A 344 8.83 9.77 11.47
N PRO A 345 9.41 10.75 12.17
CA PRO A 345 10.85 10.96 12.17
C PRO A 345 11.58 9.82 12.90
N ASN A 346 12.82 9.57 12.49
CA ASN A 346 13.71 8.61 13.15
C ASN A 346 14.24 9.13 14.47
N ASP A 347 14.35 10.44 14.69
CA ASP A 347 14.93 11.00 15.91
C ASP A 347 14.41 12.44 16.18
N PRO A 348 14.62 12.98 17.39
CA PRO A 348 14.16 14.33 17.73
C PRO A 348 14.77 15.45 16.87
N ALA A 349 15.99 15.28 16.34
CA ALA A 349 16.62 16.29 15.50
C ALA A 349 15.92 16.34 14.13
N GLN A 350 15.62 15.17 13.56
CA GLN A 350 14.80 15.06 12.35
C GLN A 350 13.38 15.60 12.58
N ALA A 351 12.79 15.33 13.75
CA ALA A 351 11.48 15.88 14.11
C ALA A 351 11.48 17.42 14.09
N GLY A 352 12.51 18.04 14.68
CA GLY A 352 12.70 19.49 14.65
C GLY A 352 12.87 20.05 13.24
N ASN A 353 13.72 19.41 12.42
CA ASN A 353 13.92 19.81 11.02
C ASN A 353 12.63 19.72 10.20
N TRP A 354 11.86 18.63 10.38
CA TRP A 354 10.59 18.42 9.68
C TRP A 354 9.49 19.37 10.16
N ALA A 355 9.47 19.73 11.43
CA ALA A 355 8.53 20.73 11.95
C ALA A 355 8.75 22.10 11.26
N GLU A 356 10.00 22.49 11.05
CA GLU A 356 10.37 23.75 10.40
C GLU A 356 10.13 23.72 8.88
N HIS A 357 10.61 22.69 8.17
CA HIS A 357 10.65 22.68 6.70
C HIS A 357 9.44 22.00 6.06
N HIS A 358 8.77 21.11 6.77
CA HIS A 358 7.64 20.31 6.28
C HIS A 358 6.36 20.48 7.09
N LYS A 359 6.34 21.48 8.01
CA LYS A 359 5.21 21.77 8.91
C LYS A 359 4.75 20.53 9.70
N TRP A 360 5.69 19.63 9.98
CA TRP A 360 5.39 18.35 10.61
C TRP A 360 4.85 18.51 12.04
N PHE A 361 3.87 17.69 12.37
CA PHE A 361 3.32 17.54 13.72
C PHE A 361 2.95 16.08 13.95
N ASP A 362 2.93 15.66 15.22
CA ASP A 362 2.44 14.34 15.60
C ASP A 362 0.90 14.30 15.52
N ASN A 363 0.38 13.57 14.54
CA ASN A 363 -1.05 13.45 14.31
C ASN A 363 -1.68 12.48 15.31
N HIS A 364 -2.02 12.99 16.50
CA HIS A 364 -2.65 12.21 17.56
C HIS A 364 -4.03 11.62 17.20
N PHE A 365 -4.65 12.05 16.10
CA PHE A 365 -5.90 11.47 15.60
C PHE A 365 -5.69 10.20 14.78
N TRP A 366 -4.46 9.90 14.35
CA TRP A 366 -4.16 8.73 13.57
C TRP A 366 -3.38 7.69 14.39
N GLU A 367 -4.05 6.59 14.73
CA GLU A 367 -3.53 5.56 15.64
C GLU A 367 -2.33 4.77 15.10
N ARG A 368 -2.10 4.83 13.78
CA ARG A 368 -1.08 4.03 13.08
C ARG A 368 -0.19 4.91 12.21
N PRO A 369 0.63 5.78 12.81
CA PRO A 369 1.57 6.58 12.05
C PRO A 369 2.57 5.67 11.33
N MET A 370 3.21 6.22 10.31
CA MET A 370 4.15 5.49 9.45
C MET A 370 5.35 5.05 10.30
N ALA A 371 5.80 3.81 10.15
CA ALA A 371 6.96 3.33 10.89
C ALA A 371 8.20 4.16 10.50
N PRO A 372 8.96 4.72 11.47
CA PRO A 372 10.27 5.30 11.18
C PRO A 372 11.14 4.31 10.42
N ASN A 373 12.04 4.78 9.57
CA ASN A 373 12.94 3.94 8.76
C ASN A 373 13.67 2.87 9.61
N ARG A 374 14.12 3.23 10.83
CA ARG A 374 14.75 2.25 11.74
C ARG A 374 13.87 1.03 12.08
N PHE A 375 12.54 1.15 11.94
CA PHE A 375 11.54 0.11 12.25
C PHE A 375 10.74 -0.37 11.04
N GLU A 376 11.10 -0.02 9.81
CA GLU A 376 10.34 -0.38 8.60
C GLU A 376 10.17 -1.90 8.44
N GLU A 377 11.18 -2.69 8.82
CA GLU A 377 11.16 -4.15 8.76
C GLU A 377 10.19 -4.79 9.76
N SER A 378 9.79 -4.06 10.82
CA SER A 378 8.92 -4.62 11.88
C SER A 378 7.55 -5.05 11.38
N SER A 379 7.10 -4.52 10.23
CA SER A 379 5.85 -4.94 9.61
C SER A 379 5.93 -6.30 8.93
N CYS A 380 7.13 -6.81 8.59
CA CYS A 380 7.28 -8.08 7.88
C CYS A 380 6.66 -9.25 8.66
N ILE A 381 6.76 -9.24 10.00
CA ILE A 381 6.24 -10.32 10.86
C ILE A 381 4.72 -10.39 10.95
N LYS A 382 4.00 -9.43 10.36
CA LYS A 382 2.54 -9.49 10.20
C LYS A 382 2.11 -10.71 9.40
N CYS A 383 2.93 -11.09 8.40
CA CYS A 383 2.66 -12.22 7.52
C CYS A 383 3.77 -13.30 7.62
N HIS A 384 5.03 -12.89 7.80
CA HIS A 384 6.19 -13.78 7.92
C HIS A 384 6.42 -14.20 9.37
N VAL A 385 5.51 -15.03 9.90
CA VAL A 385 5.49 -15.34 11.33
C VAL A 385 6.71 -16.13 11.82
N ASN A 386 7.31 -16.95 10.95
CA ASN A 386 8.44 -17.83 11.27
C ASN A 386 9.81 -17.13 11.11
N VAL A 387 9.88 -16.01 10.40
CA VAL A 387 11.07 -15.13 10.25
C VAL A 387 12.30 -15.77 9.59
N THR A 388 12.38 -17.10 9.51
CA THR A 388 13.50 -17.86 8.93
C THR A 388 13.83 -17.47 7.48
N GLU A 389 12.79 -17.28 6.68
CA GLU A 389 12.83 -16.91 5.28
C GLU A 389 13.27 -15.46 5.05
N LEU A 390 13.17 -14.61 6.09
CA LEU A 390 13.59 -13.21 6.05
C LEU A 390 15.09 -13.04 6.33
N ALA A 391 15.69 -14.01 7.04
CA ALA A 391 17.09 -13.99 7.43
C ALA A 391 18.02 -14.33 6.26
N VAL A 392 17.80 -15.46 5.59
CA VAL A 392 18.59 -15.91 4.43
C VAL A 392 17.68 -16.58 3.43
N ASN A 393 17.37 -15.89 2.33
CA ASN A 393 16.63 -16.46 1.20
C ASN A 393 17.57 -16.82 0.04
N PRO A 394 17.54 -18.04 -0.52
CA PRO A 394 18.42 -18.42 -1.64
C PRO A 394 18.25 -17.56 -2.90
N LYS A 395 17.05 -17.03 -3.14
CA LYS A 395 16.72 -16.22 -4.32
C LYS A 395 16.88 -14.72 -4.08
N PHE A 396 16.54 -14.25 -2.88
CA PHE A 396 16.43 -12.82 -2.58
C PHE A 396 17.45 -12.33 -1.53
N GLY A 397 18.32 -13.20 -1.01
CA GLY A 397 19.24 -12.86 0.07
C GLY A 397 18.52 -12.48 1.37
N PRO A 398 19.16 -11.69 2.27
CA PRO A 398 18.50 -11.15 3.45
C PRO A 398 17.49 -10.07 3.05
N THR A 399 16.22 -10.26 3.41
CA THR A 399 15.13 -9.32 3.05
C THR A 399 14.68 -8.45 4.22
N ALA A 400 14.82 -8.93 5.47
CA ALA A 400 14.56 -8.17 6.70
C ALA A 400 15.55 -8.55 7.84
N PRO A 401 16.82 -8.14 7.74
CA PRO A 401 17.88 -8.54 8.68
C PRO A 401 17.68 -8.04 10.12
N LYS A 402 17.10 -6.85 10.35
CA LYS A 402 16.85 -6.30 11.70
C LYS A 402 15.81 -7.16 12.44
N VAL A 403 14.73 -7.54 11.76
CA VAL A 403 13.72 -8.44 12.33
C VAL A 403 14.28 -9.83 12.57
N ALA A 404 15.05 -10.36 11.62
CA ALA A 404 15.73 -11.64 11.79
C ALA A 404 16.65 -11.63 13.01
N ARG A 405 17.42 -10.55 13.21
CA ARG A 405 18.27 -10.38 14.39
C ARG A 405 17.45 -10.33 15.68
N GLY A 406 16.35 -9.57 15.71
CA GLY A 406 15.45 -9.53 16.88
C GLY A 406 14.90 -10.91 17.26
N HIS A 407 14.49 -11.70 16.26
CA HIS A 407 14.05 -13.09 16.45
C HIS A 407 15.18 -13.99 17.00
N GLN A 408 16.40 -13.87 16.45
CA GLN A 408 17.57 -14.59 16.96
C GLN A 408 17.94 -14.21 18.39
N LEU A 409 17.80 -12.93 18.77
CA LEU A 409 18.06 -12.48 20.14
C LEU A 409 17.07 -13.07 21.13
N VAL A 410 15.77 -13.08 20.80
CA VAL A 410 14.74 -13.75 21.61
C VAL A 410 15.02 -15.24 21.77
N GLN A 411 15.56 -15.88 20.72
CA GLN A 411 16.00 -17.27 20.77
C GLN A 411 17.24 -17.46 21.65
N THR A 412 18.26 -16.62 21.47
CA THR A 412 19.57 -16.71 22.14
C THR A 412 19.45 -16.44 23.63
N TYR A 413 18.70 -15.39 24.01
CA TYR A 413 18.41 -15.09 25.41
C TYR A 413 17.35 -16.02 26.02
N GLY A 414 16.80 -16.97 25.23
CA GLY A 414 15.90 -18.01 25.73
C GLY A 414 14.60 -17.45 26.32
N CYS A 415 14.12 -16.30 25.86
CA CYS A 415 12.97 -15.63 26.47
C CYS A 415 11.72 -16.52 26.49
N PHE A 416 11.53 -17.36 25.47
CA PHE A 416 10.45 -18.35 25.35
C PHE A 416 10.56 -19.52 26.35
N GLY A 417 11.74 -19.72 26.96
CA GLY A 417 11.94 -20.67 28.05
C GLY A 417 11.10 -20.31 29.27
N CYS A 418 11.01 -19.02 29.58
CA CYS A 418 10.28 -18.47 30.72
C CYS A 418 8.98 -17.73 30.35
N HIS A 419 8.82 -17.22 29.12
CA HIS A 419 7.63 -16.47 28.69
C HIS A 419 6.84 -17.22 27.62
N GLU A 420 5.51 -17.06 27.62
CA GLU A 420 4.69 -17.43 26.47
C GLU A 420 4.79 -16.33 25.40
N ILE A 421 5.34 -16.68 24.23
CA ILE A 421 5.52 -15.78 23.08
C ILE A 421 4.86 -16.43 21.86
N GLN A 422 4.01 -15.69 21.15
CA GLN A 422 3.33 -16.18 19.96
C GLN A 422 4.34 -16.58 18.87
N GLY A 423 4.22 -17.80 18.34
CA GLY A 423 5.16 -18.37 17.36
C GLY A 423 6.29 -19.23 17.95
N PHE A 424 6.36 -19.35 19.28
CA PHE A 424 7.29 -20.27 19.98
C PHE A 424 6.55 -21.41 20.70
N GLU A 425 5.36 -21.76 20.23
CA GLU A 425 4.53 -22.82 20.80
C GLU A 425 5.18 -24.18 20.51
N GLY A 426 5.57 -24.91 21.57
CA GLY A 426 6.08 -26.28 21.43
C GLY A 426 7.54 -26.42 20.94
N THR A 427 8.33 -25.35 20.89
CA THR A 427 9.77 -25.49 20.62
C THR A 427 10.41 -26.33 21.73
N LYS A 428 11.07 -27.42 21.34
CA LYS A 428 11.79 -28.33 22.24
C LYS A 428 12.72 -27.49 23.11
N ILE A 429 12.41 -27.36 24.40
CA ILE A 429 13.28 -26.70 25.37
C ILE A 429 14.63 -27.43 25.26
N ILE A 430 15.73 -26.68 25.17
CA ILE A 430 17.07 -27.28 25.20
C ILE A 430 17.28 -27.76 26.65
N GLY A 431 16.90 -29.02 26.90
CA GLY A 431 16.93 -29.68 28.20
C GLY A 431 15.55 -30.21 28.65
N PRO A 432 15.50 -31.32 29.42
CA PRO A 432 14.27 -31.73 30.10
C PRO A 432 13.80 -30.62 31.04
N ASP A 433 12.50 -30.44 31.18
CA ASP A 433 11.91 -29.43 32.07
C ASP A 433 12.09 -29.84 33.54
N LEU A 434 13.25 -29.50 34.11
CA LEU A 434 13.66 -29.87 35.48
C LEU A 434 12.78 -29.27 36.60
N ARG A 435 11.74 -28.49 36.25
CA ARG A 435 10.78 -27.95 37.22
C ARG A 435 9.83 -29.01 37.79
N LEU A 436 9.93 -30.25 37.32
CA LEU A 436 9.11 -31.39 37.73
C LEU A 436 9.93 -32.52 38.37
N GLU A 437 11.25 -32.34 38.57
CA GLU A 437 12.02 -33.31 39.36
C GLU A 437 11.65 -33.11 40.84
N PRO A 438 11.01 -34.09 41.49
CA PRO A 438 10.66 -33.98 42.90
C PRO A 438 11.93 -33.89 43.72
N SER A 439 11.98 -32.88 44.60
CA SER A 439 13.14 -32.62 45.47
C SER A 439 13.30 -33.70 46.53
N THR A 440 12.21 -34.44 46.82
CA THR A 440 12.11 -35.45 47.86
C THR A 440 11.24 -36.64 47.41
N PRO A 441 11.46 -37.86 47.94
CA PRO A 441 10.64 -39.03 47.63
C PRO A 441 9.16 -38.88 47.98
N GLU A 442 8.83 -38.10 49.01
CA GLU A 442 7.45 -37.83 49.42
C GLU A 442 6.71 -36.94 48.41
N GLU A 443 7.41 -35.93 47.89
CA GLU A 443 6.90 -35.03 46.85
C GLU A 443 6.67 -35.77 45.52
N ALA A 444 7.52 -36.76 45.21
CA ALA A 444 7.33 -37.65 44.07
C ALA A 444 6.04 -38.50 44.18
N ALA A 445 5.74 -39.00 45.38
CA ALA A 445 4.58 -39.83 45.64
C ALA A 445 3.25 -39.05 45.60
N GLU A 446 3.27 -37.77 45.98
CA GLU A 446 2.09 -36.89 45.88
C GLU A 446 1.84 -36.44 44.44
N ILE A 447 2.89 -36.09 43.68
CA ILE A 447 2.78 -35.75 42.24
C ILE A 447 2.24 -36.94 41.44
N ALA A 448 2.62 -38.18 41.78
CA ALA A 448 2.11 -39.39 41.12
C ALA A 448 0.62 -39.68 41.39
N LYS A 449 0.03 -39.11 42.45
CA LYS A 449 -1.39 -39.30 42.81
C LYS A 449 -2.32 -38.27 42.16
N ASP A 450 -1.80 -37.16 41.65
CA ASP A 450 -2.61 -36.09 41.03
C ASP A 450 -2.79 -36.34 39.52
N PRO A 451 -4.00 -36.74 39.05
CA PRO A 451 -4.26 -37.01 37.63
C PRO A 451 -4.15 -35.76 36.73
N ASN A 452 -4.03 -34.55 37.30
CA ASN A 452 -3.84 -33.31 36.57
C ASN A 452 -2.37 -32.90 36.40
N GLN A 453 -1.43 -33.60 37.04
CA GLN A 453 0.01 -33.34 36.96
C GLN A 453 0.67 -34.21 35.88
N VAL A 454 0.52 -33.82 34.61
CA VAL A 454 1.23 -34.47 33.49
C VAL A 454 2.45 -33.64 33.09
N ALA A 455 3.60 -34.30 32.95
CA ALA A 455 4.83 -33.67 32.51
C ALA A 455 4.64 -32.89 31.18
N GLY A 456 5.01 -31.61 31.18
CA GLY A 456 4.99 -30.75 29.99
C GLY A 456 3.83 -29.75 29.83
N LYS A 457 2.92 -29.58 30.82
CA LYS A 457 1.76 -28.67 30.68
C LYS A 457 1.63 -27.53 31.70
N MET A 458 2.59 -27.32 32.61
CA MET A 458 2.51 -26.20 33.56
C MET A 458 2.78 -24.82 32.92
N GLN A 459 2.21 -23.78 33.54
CA GLN A 459 2.44 -22.37 33.22
C GLN A 459 3.94 -22.06 33.17
N LYS A 460 4.37 -21.27 32.18
CA LYS A 460 5.74 -20.75 32.13
C LYS A 460 5.97 -19.83 33.34
N VAL A 461 7.19 -19.79 33.88
CA VAL A 461 7.49 -19.06 35.14
C VAL A 461 7.37 -17.53 34.99
N GLY A 462 7.52 -17.01 33.78
CA GLY A 462 7.28 -15.63 33.41
C GLY A 462 5.83 -15.39 32.96
N PRO A 463 5.34 -14.14 33.07
CA PRO A 463 4.01 -13.80 32.59
C PRO A 463 3.89 -14.00 31.07
N SER A 464 2.69 -14.34 30.62
CA SER A 464 2.39 -14.40 29.18
C SER A 464 2.62 -13.04 28.53
N LEU A 465 3.32 -13.03 27.38
CA LEU A 465 3.57 -11.85 26.57
C LEU A 465 2.62 -11.76 25.37
N ARG A 466 1.66 -12.70 25.26
CA ARG A 466 0.68 -12.80 24.16
C ARG A 466 -0.11 -11.52 23.92
N HIS A 467 -0.41 -10.78 24.98
CA HIS A 467 -1.16 -9.53 24.96
C HIS A 467 -0.33 -8.39 25.59
N LEU A 468 0.99 -8.39 25.42
CA LEU A 468 1.87 -7.40 26.04
C LEU A 468 1.48 -5.95 25.68
N ALA A 469 1.20 -5.69 24.41
CA ALA A 469 0.93 -4.36 23.88
C ALA A 469 -0.39 -3.75 24.36
N SER A 470 -1.29 -4.53 24.95
CA SER A 470 -2.51 -4.00 25.58
C SER A 470 -2.26 -3.41 26.97
N LYS A 471 -1.10 -3.71 27.57
CA LYS A 471 -0.75 -3.34 28.95
C LYS A 471 0.38 -2.32 29.02
N ALA A 472 1.47 -2.59 28.31
CA ALA A 472 2.71 -1.84 28.42
C ALA A 472 3.06 -1.14 27.10
N ASP A 473 3.75 -0.01 27.20
CA ASP A 473 4.32 0.69 26.05
C ASP A 473 5.78 0.27 25.78
N ALA A 474 6.34 0.77 24.69
CA ALA A 474 7.71 0.49 24.29
C ALA A 474 8.74 1.00 25.32
N GLY A 475 8.46 2.11 26.00
CA GLY A 475 9.36 2.68 27.00
C GLY A 475 9.52 1.76 28.22
N PHE A 476 8.40 1.26 28.75
CA PHE A 476 8.41 0.30 29.85
C PHE A 476 9.05 -1.02 29.43
N VAL A 477 8.70 -1.56 28.25
CA VAL A 477 9.25 -2.83 27.77
C VAL A 477 10.77 -2.75 27.59
N ALA A 478 11.28 -1.64 27.01
CA ALA A 478 12.70 -1.41 26.88
C ALA A 478 13.40 -1.31 28.24
N SER A 479 12.87 -0.49 29.16
CA SER A 479 13.42 -0.31 30.52
C SER A 479 13.42 -1.61 31.33
N TRP A 480 12.33 -2.36 31.28
CA TRP A 480 12.20 -3.66 31.95
C TRP A 480 13.15 -4.71 31.35
N THR A 481 13.36 -4.69 30.04
CA THR A 481 14.29 -5.61 29.36
C THR A 481 15.75 -5.25 29.64
N GLU A 482 16.07 -3.97 29.72
CA GLU A 482 17.41 -3.45 30.03
C GLU A 482 17.85 -3.85 31.45
N GLU A 483 17.04 -3.53 32.46
CA GLU A 483 17.40 -3.78 33.87
C GLU A 483 16.14 -4.07 34.72
N PRO A 484 15.64 -5.32 34.72
CA PRO A 484 14.40 -5.69 35.42
C PRO A 484 14.41 -5.35 36.91
N LYS A 485 15.58 -5.50 37.56
CA LYS A 485 15.77 -5.29 38.99
C LYS A 485 15.57 -3.82 39.42
N ARG A 486 15.74 -2.87 38.49
CA ARG A 486 15.47 -1.44 38.71
C ARG A 486 14.00 -1.20 39.09
N PHE A 487 13.09 -1.92 38.46
CA PHE A 487 11.66 -1.82 38.75
C PHE A 487 11.24 -2.78 39.87
N ARG A 488 11.74 -4.01 39.87
CA ARG A 488 11.42 -5.04 40.87
C ARG A 488 12.69 -5.76 41.34
N PRO A 489 13.25 -5.40 42.50
CA PRO A 489 14.48 -6.01 43.02
C PRO A 489 14.38 -7.53 43.21
N THR A 490 13.20 -8.05 43.54
CA THR A 490 12.91 -9.47 43.78
C THR A 490 12.54 -10.26 42.51
N THR A 491 12.64 -9.64 41.33
CA THR A 491 12.30 -10.31 40.06
C THR A 491 13.23 -11.50 39.76
N ARG A 492 12.64 -12.58 39.24
CA ARG A 492 13.38 -13.75 38.73
C ARG A 492 13.79 -13.61 37.27
N MET A 493 13.39 -12.52 36.59
CA MET A 493 13.84 -12.25 35.23
C MET A 493 15.35 -11.93 35.25
N PRO A 494 16.17 -12.67 34.50
CA PRO A 494 17.60 -12.38 34.41
C PRO A 494 17.83 -10.99 33.80
N GLN A 495 18.90 -10.33 34.23
CA GLN A 495 19.41 -9.14 33.58
C GLN A 495 20.36 -9.58 32.47
N PHE A 496 20.05 -9.22 31.23
CA PHE A 496 20.83 -9.61 30.04
C PHE A 496 21.75 -8.48 29.54
N PHE A 497 21.50 -7.25 29.98
CA PHE A 497 22.20 -6.04 29.54
C PHE A 497 22.89 -5.36 30.72
N LYS A 498 23.89 -4.51 30.41
CA LYS A 498 24.71 -3.82 31.42
C LYS A 498 25.41 -4.77 32.39
N LEU A 499 25.79 -5.95 31.91
CA LEU A 499 26.64 -6.87 32.65
C LEU A 499 28.11 -6.43 32.55
N ASP A 500 28.95 -6.85 33.50
CA ASP A 500 30.37 -6.44 33.56
C ASP A 500 31.15 -6.78 32.29
N ASN A 501 30.75 -7.86 31.61
CA ASN A 501 31.34 -8.31 30.34
C ASN A 501 30.77 -7.60 29.09
N GLN A 502 29.92 -6.58 29.26
CA GLN A 502 29.30 -5.78 28.18
C GLN A 502 29.52 -4.27 28.36
N GLN A 503 30.52 -3.87 29.16
CA GLN A 503 30.88 -2.47 29.37
C GLN A 503 31.90 -1.94 28.34
N ASP A 504 32.30 -2.77 27.38
CA ASP A 504 33.18 -2.41 26.28
C ASP A 504 32.48 -1.52 25.24
N HIS A 505 33.24 -1.00 24.26
CA HIS A 505 32.69 -0.12 23.23
C HIS A 505 31.61 -0.81 22.39
N TYR A 506 31.71 -2.13 22.20
CA TYR A 506 30.70 -2.91 21.49
C TYR A 506 29.40 -3.00 22.29
N GLY A 507 29.45 -3.28 23.58
CA GLY A 507 28.25 -3.28 24.43
C GLY A 507 27.57 -1.91 24.47
N GLN A 508 28.32 -0.82 24.54
CA GLN A 508 27.76 0.53 24.48
C GLN A 508 27.07 0.84 23.14
N GLN A 509 27.59 0.32 22.04
CA GLN A 509 27.02 0.53 20.70
C GLN A 509 25.82 -0.39 20.41
N TYR A 510 25.89 -1.67 20.78
CA TYR A 510 24.89 -2.66 20.38
C TYR A 510 23.73 -2.80 21.36
N ASN A 511 23.95 -2.67 22.68
CA ASN A 511 22.90 -2.90 23.67
C ASN A 511 21.62 -2.07 23.42
N PRO A 512 21.69 -0.76 23.10
CA PRO A 512 20.48 0.03 22.82
C PRO A 512 19.71 -0.50 21.60
N VAL A 513 20.43 -0.97 20.57
CA VAL A 513 19.84 -1.51 19.34
C VAL A 513 19.18 -2.87 19.60
N GLU A 514 19.83 -3.72 20.39
CA GLU A 514 19.29 -5.04 20.77
C GLU A 514 18.04 -4.91 21.65
N ILE A 515 18.05 -4.00 22.63
CA ILE A 515 16.89 -3.70 23.48
C ILE A 515 15.73 -3.18 22.64
N ALA A 516 16.00 -2.27 21.70
CA ALA A 516 14.98 -1.77 20.78
C ALA A 516 14.42 -2.91 19.91
N ALA A 517 15.28 -3.73 19.31
CA ALA A 517 14.86 -4.86 18.48
C ALA A 517 13.97 -5.85 19.24
N MET A 518 14.33 -6.22 20.47
CA MET A 518 13.53 -7.08 21.34
C MET A 518 12.19 -6.42 21.70
N THR A 519 12.21 -5.15 22.07
CA THR A 519 11.00 -4.38 22.42
C THR A 519 10.00 -4.36 21.27
N HIS A 520 10.47 -4.05 20.06
CA HIS A 520 9.64 -4.02 18.87
C HIS A 520 9.13 -5.40 18.49
N TYR A 521 9.96 -6.44 18.59
CA TYR A 521 9.54 -7.81 18.32
C TYR A 521 8.41 -8.25 19.27
N LEU A 522 8.58 -8.03 20.58
CA LEU A 522 7.60 -8.44 21.59
C LEU A 522 6.27 -7.69 21.46
N LEU A 523 6.31 -6.39 21.17
CA LEU A 523 5.10 -5.61 20.94
C LEU A 523 4.42 -5.96 19.61
N GLY A 524 5.20 -6.21 18.56
CA GLY A 524 4.67 -6.60 17.24
C GLY A 524 4.06 -8.00 17.22
N LYS A 525 4.52 -8.91 18.09
CA LYS A 525 3.92 -10.24 18.30
C LYS A 525 2.74 -10.23 19.29
N SER A 526 2.40 -9.09 19.86
CA SER A 526 1.25 -8.99 20.76
C SER A 526 -0.05 -9.05 19.97
N SER A 527 -0.91 -10.00 20.33
CA SER A 527 -2.29 -10.06 19.87
C SER A 527 -3.19 -9.12 20.70
N GLY A 528 -4.21 -8.56 20.08
CA GLY A 528 -5.27 -7.84 20.79
C GLY A 528 -6.14 -8.80 21.61
N TYR A 529 -6.82 -8.26 22.62
CA TYR A 529 -7.92 -8.91 23.32
C TYR A 529 -8.93 -7.84 23.73
N GLU A 530 -10.19 -8.24 23.90
CA GLU A 530 -11.25 -7.31 24.29
C GLU A 530 -11.10 -6.96 25.78
N GLN A 531 -10.87 -5.67 26.04
CA GLN A 531 -10.85 -5.08 27.37
C GLN A 531 -12.28 -4.69 27.79
N LEU A 532 -12.61 -4.99 29.03
CA LEU A 532 -13.81 -4.51 29.69
C LEU A 532 -13.59 -3.06 30.14
N ALA A 533 -14.66 -2.27 30.14
CA ALA A 533 -14.73 -0.94 30.73
C ALA A 533 -15.82 -0.92 31.82
N PRO A 534 -15.69 -0.04 32.84
CA PRO A 534 -16.78 0.19 33.79
C PRO A 534 -17.94 0.97 33.12
N ALA A 535 -19.03 1.15 33.85
CA ALA A 535 -20.15 1.99 33.43
C ALA A 535 -19.71 3.44 33.18
N GLU A 536 -20.41 4.16 32.28
CA GLU A 536 -20.05 5.52 31.87
C GLU A 536 -20.06 6.54 33.03
N ASP A 537 -20.84 6.30 34.08
CA ASP A 537 -20.95 7.15 35.27
C ASP A 537 -19.98 6.76 36.41
N TYR A 538 -19.06 5.82 36.15
CA TYR A 538 -18.10 5.33 37.14
C TYR A 538 -17.18 6.43 37.67
N LYS A 539 -17.13 6.58 39.00
CA LYS A 539 -16.19 7.48 39.68
C LYS A 539 -15.17 6.70 40.50
N PRO A 540 -13.85 6.86 40.24
CA PRO A 540 -12.80 6.22 41.02
C PRO A 540 -12.73 6.79 42.45
N ASN A 541 -12.59 5.91 43.45
CA ASN A 541 -12.41 6.28 44.86
C ASN A 541 -11.25 5.49 45.49
N ALA A 542 -10.12 6.17 45.70
CA ALA A 542 -8.91 5.57 46.25
C ALA A 542 -9.05 5.10 47.72
N ALA A 543 -9.90 5.77 48.52
CA ALA A 543 -10.15 5.34 49.91
C ALA A 543 -10.90 4.00 49.94
N ARG A 544 -11.90 3.86 49.06
CA ARG A 544 -12.66 2.62 48.86
C ARG A 544 -11.75 1.52 48.28
N GLY A 545 -10.92 1.83 47.28
CA GLY A 545 -9.94 0.91 46.72
C GLY A 545 -8.94 0.38 47.76
N LYS A 546 -8.49 1.22 48.70
CA LYS A 546 -7.64 0.79 49.82
C LYS A 546 -8.36 -0.20 50.75
N GLU A 547 -9.61 0.08 51.11
CA GLU A 547 -10.42 -0.81 51.94
C GLU A 547 -10.69 -2.15 51.23
N PHE A 548 -11.02 -2.10 49.94
CA PHE A 548 -11.19 -3.28 49.09
C PHE A 548 -9.91 -4.13 49.08
N PHE A 549 -8.75 -3.51 48.85
CA PHE A 549 -7.46 -4.19 48.84
C PHE A 549 -7.17 -4.93 50.15
N ALA A 550 -7.50 -4.30 51.28
CA ALA A 550 -7.28 -4.87 52.61
C ALA A 550 -8.27 -6.00 52.95
N THR A 551 -9.52 -5.93 52.48
CA THR A 551 -10.62 -6.81 52.92
C THR A 551 -10.94 -7.96 51.97
N LYS A 552 -10.69 -7.80 50.67
CA LYS A 552 -11.09 -8.78 49.62
C LYS A 552 -10.00 -9.80 49.29
N GLY A 553 -9.06 -10.00 50.21
CA GLY A 553 -8.02 -11.04 50.11
C GLY A 553 -6.88 -10.71 49.16
N CYS A 554 -6.80 -9.51 48.59
CA CYS A 554 -5.66 -9.07 47.77
C CYS A 554 -4.36 -9.14 48.59
N VAL A 555 -4.43 -8.74 49.86
CA VAL A 555 -3.34 -8.80 50.85
C VAL A 555 -2.80 -10.21 51.13
N ASN A 556 -3.57 -11.26 50.84
CA ASN A 556 -3.12 -12.65 51.04
C ASN A 556 -2.10 -13.08 49.98
N CYS A 557 -1.99 -12.32 48.88
CA CYS A 557 -1.07 -12.62 47.78
C CYS A 557 -0.19 -11.42 47.42
N HIS A 558 -0.74 -10.21 47.44
CA HIS A 558 -0.09 -8.98 46.98
C HIS A 558 0.27 -8.05 48.13
N MET A 559 1.37 -7.33 47.96
CA MET A 559 1.79 -6.24 48.83
C MET A 559 1.58 -4.88 48.16
N HIS A 560 1.32 -3.86 48.99
CA HIS A 560 1.15 -2.48 48.55
C HIS A 560 1.54 -1.53 49.71
N GLU A 561 2.28 -0.46 49.41
CA GLU A 561 2.84 0.49 50.38
C GLU A 561 1.76 1.16 51.25
N ALA A 562 0.60 1.45 50.65
CA ALA A 562 -0.55 2.02 51.36
C ALA A 562 -1.18 1.10 52.42
N VAL A 563 -0.82 -0.20 52.46
CA VAL A 563 -1.29 -1.19 53.44
C VAL A 563 -0.06 -1.91 54.04
N PRO A 564 0.67 -1.27 54.98
CA PRO A 564 1.91 -1.80 55.54
C PRO A 564 1.65 -2.96 56.52
N GLY A 565 2.67 -3.82 56.72
CA GLY A 565 2.64 -4.89 57.73
C GLY A 565 2.45 -6.32 57.20
N LEU A 566 2.44 -6.51 55.88
CA LEU A 566 2.20 -7.80 55.23
C LEU A 566 3.37 -8.20 54.31
N ASN A 567 3.94 -9.39 54.52
CA ASN A 567 5.10 -9.91 53.78
C ASN A 567 4.73 -11.05 52.80
N MET A 568 3.51 -11.06 52.28
CA MET A 568 3.07 -12.07 51.30
C MET A 568 3.71 -11.78 49.94
N THR A 569 4.53 -12.71 49.42
CA THR A 569 5.26 -12.58 48.14
C THR A 569 4.74 -13.51 47.05
N PHE A 570 3.52 -14.04 47.19
CA PHE A 570 2.94 -14.97 46.22
C PHE A 570 2.55 -14.26 44.91
N GLY A 571 1.95 -13.07 45.03
CA GLY A 571 1.70 -12.14 43.95
C GLY A 571 2.77 -11.04 43.89
N PRO A 572 2.89 -10.32 42.76
CA PRO A 572 3.81 -9.20 42.65
C PRO A 572 3.42 -8.03 43.57
N GLU A 573 4.43 -7.27 43.99
CA GLU A 573 4.32 -5.93 44.56
C GLU A 573 3.60 -4.99 43.58
N LEU A 574 2.59 -4.26 44.08
CA LEU A 574 1.66 -3.46 43.28
C LEU A 574 1.78 -1.93 43.47
N SER A 575 2.56 -1.41 44.41
CA SER A 575 2.70 0.04 44.65
C SER A 575 3.14 0.81 43.41
N LYS A 576 3.99 0.20 42.58
CA LYS A 576 4.49 0.79 41.34
C LYS A 576 3.75 0.32 40.09
N VAL A 577 2.57 -0.32 40.23
CA VAL A 577 1.86 -0.90 39.10
C VAL A 577 1.54 0.13 38.01
N HIS A 578 1.24 1.38 38.39
CA HIS A 578 0.93 2.48 37.48
C HIS A 578 2.04 2.74 36.46
N ALA A 579 3.32 2.62 36.85
CA ALA A 579 4.47 2.88 35.99
C ALA A 579 4.66 1.80 34.89
N LYS A 580 3.92 0.69 34.95
CA LYS A 580 3.89 -0.35 33.91
C LYS A 580 2.72 -0.20 32.92
N LEU A 581 1.67 0.51 33.33
CA LEU A 581 0.43 0.58 32.55
C LEU A 581 0.50 1.74 31.56
N LYS A 582 -0.10 1.54 30.38
CA LYS A 582 -0.32 2.62 29.40
C LYS A 582 -1.12 3.77 30.03
N ALA A 583 -0.84 5.00 29.60
CA ALA A 583 -1.57 6.16 30.07
C ALA A 583 -3.06 6.14 29.64
N GLY A 584 -3.89 6.83 30.44
CA GLY A 584 -5.31 7.03 30.14
C GLY A 584 -6.17 5.77 30.27
N ASN A 585 -7.31 5.77 29.57
CA ASN A 585 -8.33 4.73 29.66
C ASN A 585 -7.82 3.34 29.26
N VAL A 586 -6.79 3.24 28.42
CA VAL A 586 -6.25 1.94 27.97
C VAL A 586 -5.61 1.16 29.12
N GLY A 587 -4.77 1.82 29.93
CA GLY A 587 -4.17 1.17 31.10
C GLY A 587 -5.17 0.91 32.22
N PHE A 588 -6.10 1.85 32.42
CA PHE A 588 -7.19 1.69 33.38
C PHE A 588 -8.12 0.53 33.03
N ASN A 589 -8.61 0.45 31.78
CA ASN A 589 -9.44 -0.65 31.31
C ASN A 589 -8.70 -1.99 31.34
N TRP A 590 -7.39 -1.99 31.07
CA TRP A 590 -6.56 -3.19 31.27
C TRP A 590 -6.60 -3.68 32.71
N LEU A 591 -6.37 -2.78 33.69
CA LEU A 591 -6.37 -3.12 35.11
C LEU A 591 -7.75 -3.57 35.58
N TYR A 592 -8.80 -2.85 35.17
CA TYR A 592 -10.19 -3.20 35.42
C TYR A 592 -10.51 -4.61 34.91
N THR A 593 -10.16 -4.89 33.65
CA THR A 593 -10.35 -6.22 33.05
C THR A 593 -9.55 -7.28 33.79
N TRP A 594 -8.32 -6.98 34.21
CA TRP A 594 -7.46 -7.93 34.91
C TRP A 594 -8.00 -8.29 36.30
N VAL A 595 -8.55 -7.34 37.05
CA VAL A 595 -9.13 -7.62 38.38
C VAL A 595 -10.47 -8.35 38.24
N ARG A 596 -11.30 -7.96 37.28
CA ARG A 596 -12.63 -8.54 37.06
C ARG A 596 -12.60 -9.92 36.42
N GLU A 597 -11.84 -10.08 35.35
CA GLU A 597 -11.80 -11.29 34.52
C GLU A 597 -10.37 -11.58 34.00
N PRO A 598 -9.43 -11.97 34.89
CA PRO A 598 -8.02 -12.15 34.54
C PRO A 598 -7.79 -13.25 33.50
N THR A 599 -8.68 -14.24 33.43
CA THR A 599 -8.63 -15.35 32.45
C THR A 599 -8.77 -14.86 31.00
N ARG A 600 -9.38 -13.69 30.79
CA ARG A 600 -9.53 -13.02 29.50
C ARG A 600 -8.18 -12.56 28.91
N TYR A 601 -7.25 -12.16 29.79
CA TYR A 601 -5.89 -11.79 29.42
C TYR A 601 -4.94 -13.00 29.47
N HIS A 602 -5.12 -13.89 30.44
CA HIS A 602 -4.26 -15.04 30.62
C HIS A 602 -5.10 -16.24 31.09
N PRO A 603 -5.51 -17.15 30.18
CA PRO A 603 -6.43 -18.25 30.50
C PRO A 603 -6.00 -19.12 31.68
N ARG A 604 -4.69 -19.26 31.92
CA ARG A 604 -4.10 -20.09 32.98
C ARG A 604 -3.61 -19.29 34.20
N THR A 605 -4.17 -18.10 34.44
CA THR A 605 -3.73 -17.22 35.53
C THR A 605 -4.12 -17.79 36.89
N LYS A 606 -3.26 -17.60 37.90
CA LYS A 606 -3.58 -17.89 39.30
C LYS A 606 -4.32 -16.75 40.01
N MET A 607 -4.42 -15.59 39.35
CA MET A 607 -5.21 -14.47 39.87
C MET A 607 -6.69 -14.87 39.86
N PRO A 608 -7.37 -14.92 41.02
CA PRO A 608 -8.79 -15.22 41.06
C PRO A 608 -9.58 -14.08 40.41
N ALA A 609 -10.67 -14.42 39.71
CA ALA A 609 -11.65 -13.42 39.27
C ALA A 609 -12.33 -12.83 40.49
N GLN A 610 -12.26 -11.51 40.65
CA GLN A 610 -12.93 -10.83 41.75
C GLN A 610 -14.36 -10.49 41.34
N PRO A 611 -15.38 -10.85 42.14
CA PRO A 611 -16.76 -10.40 41.90
C PRO A 611 -16.85 -8.91 42.22
N LEU A 612 -16.54 -8.07 41.22
CA LEU A 612 -16.82 -6.64 41.26
C LEU A 612 -18.30 -6.47 40.91
N GLU A 613 -19.16 -6.25 41.91
CA GLU A 613 -20.52 -5.78 41.65
C GLU A 613 -20.43 -4.37 41.03
N ALA A 614 -21.15 -4.16 39.93
CA ALA A 614 -21.18 -2.87 39.24
C ALA A 614 -22.02 -1.86 40.05
N GLU A 615 -21.47 -1.37 41.16
CA GLU A 615 -22.00 -0.20 41.85
C GLU A 615 -21.49 1.09 41.20
N LYS A 616 -22.31 2.15 41.25
CA LYS A 616 -22.04 3.46 40.62
C LYS A 616 -20.80 4.19 41.16
N VAL A 617 -20.17 3.68 42.21
CA VAL A 617 -18.93 4.19 42.81
C VAL A 617 -17.92 3.06 42.83
N GLY A 618 -16.76 3.25 42.23
CA GLY A 618 -15.81 2.19 42.00
C GLY A 618 -14.65 2.07 42.99
N ASP A 619 -14.17 0.84 43.15
CA ASP A 619 -12.91 0.49 43.81
C ASP A 619 -11.74 0.74 42.85
N SER A 620 -11.23 1.98 42.81
CA SER A 620 -10.09 2.34 41.95
C SER A 620 -8.74 2.03 42.56
#